data_AF-A0A0A6P901-F1
#
_entry.id   AF-A0A0A6P901-F1
#
_cell.length_a   1.000
_cell.length_b   1.000
_cell.length_c   1.000
_cell.angle_alpha   90.00
_cell.angle_beta   90.00
_cell.angle_gamma   90.00
#
_symmetry.space_group_name_H-M   'P 1'
#
loop_
_entity.id
_entity.type
_entity.pdbx_description
1 polymer ?
#
loop_
_entity_poly.entity_id
_entity_poly.type
_entity_poly.pdbx_seq_one_letter_code
_entity_poly.pdbx_strand_id
1 'polypeptide(L)'
;MNTQTPIQIWQVYYFKCHCTLPLEKYVVIVYVEPPKFFGFLINSEMNDYIIRQNLQVCEVLIKRDQHAFKKPLKKDSYVDCREICPVSESELFNLRHKKMILSQLSQ
;
A
#
# COMPACT_ATOMS: atom_id res chain seq x y z
N MET A 1 5.36 -6.37 -26.20
CA MET A 1 6.12 -6.79 -25.00
C MET A 1 5.60 -5.98 -23.83
N ASN A 2 4.90 -6.61 -22.89
CA ASN A 2 4.37 -5.91 -21.70
C ASN A 2 5.54 -5.55 -20.78
N THR A 3 5.92 -4.28 -20.73
CA THR A 3 6.95 -3.77 -19.83
C THR A 3 6.33 -3.51 -18.45
N GLN A 4 6.04 -4.58 -17.70
CA GLN A 4 5.72 -4.43 -16.28
C GLN A 4 7.03 -4.15 -15.54
N THR A 5 7.13 -2.98 -14.91
CA THR A 5 8.23 -2.68 -13.97
C THR A 5 8.30 -3.74 -12.87
N PRO A 6 9.51 -4.20 -12.48
CA PRO A 6 9.68 -5.17 -11.41
C PRO A 6 8.96 -4.74 -10.12
N ILE A 7 8.44 -5.72 -9.37
CA ILE A 7 7.89 -5.47 -8.04
C ILE A 7 9.03 -5.07 -7.09
N GLN A 8 8.84 -3.99 -6.34
CA GLN A 8 9.86 -3.40 -5.47
C GLN A 8 9.43 -3.46 -4.01
N ILE A 9 10.39 -3.73 -3.12
CA ILE A 9 10.19 -3.61 -1.66
C ILE A 9 9.92 -2.14 -1.32
N TRP A 10 9.09 -1.91 -0.31
CA TRP A 10 8.59 -0.62 0.19
C TRP A 10 7.73 0.16 -0.80
N GLN A 11 7.38 -0.43 -1.93
CA GLN A 11 6.49 0.17 -2.91
C GLN A 11 5.04 -0.22 -2.62
N VAL A 12 4.14 0.76 -2.73
CA VAL A 12 2.69 0.56 -2.58
C VAL A 12 2.07 0.20 -3.92
N TYR A 13 1.22 -0.82 -3.91
CA TYR A 13 0.48 -1.31 -5.08
C TYR A 13 -1.01 -1.36 -4.79
N TYR A 14 -1.80 -1.26 -5.86
CA TYR A 14 -3.19 -1.66 -5.79
C TYR A 14 -3.24 -3.18 -5.81
N PHE A 15 -3.95 -3.74 -4.85
CA PHE A 15 -4.08 -5.16 -4.62
C PHE A 15 -5.54 -5.56 -4.74
N LYS A 16 -5.84 -6.50 -5.63
CA LYS A 16 -7.17 -7.11 -5.71
C LYS A 16 -7.15 -8.38 -4.87
N CYS A 17 -7.68 -8.30 -3.66
CA CYS A 17 -7.80 -9.44 -2.77
C CYS A 17 -9.03 -10.27 -3.13
N HIS A 18 -8.86 -11.56 -3.36
CA HIS A 18 -9.98 -12.48 -3.54
C HIS A 18 -10.55 -13.04 -2.23
N CYS A 19 -9.81 -12.89 -1.13
CA CYS A 19 -10.09 -13.57 0.14
C CYS A 19 -10.64 -12.65 1.25
N THR A 20 -10.58 -11.32 1.08
CA THR A 20 -11.04 -10.37 2.10
C THR A 20 -11.90 -9.27 1.51
N LEU A 21 -12.81 -8.71 2.30
CA LEU A 21 -13.55 -7.50 1.95
C LEU A 21 -12.87 -6.28 2.59
N PRO A 22 -12.82 -5.13 1.87
CA PRO A 22 -13.12 -4.95 0.45
C PRO A 22 -12.16 -5.73 -0.49
N LEU A 23 -12.70 -6.18 -1.63
CA LEU A 23 -11.98 -6.94 -2.67
C LEU A 23 -10.81 -6.17 -3.31
N GLU A 24 -10.73 -4.87 -3.06
CA GLU A 24 -9.68 -4.01 -3.58
C GLU A 24 -9.11 -3.18 -2.44
N LYS A 25 -7.79 -3.27 -2.25
CA LYS A 25 -7.06 -2.58 -1.18
C LYS A 25 -5.70 -2.10 -1.70
N TYR A 26 -4.99 -1.40 -0.83
CA TYR A 26 -3.58 -1.11 -1.02
C TYR A 26 -2.73 -2.09 -0.23
N VAL A 27 -1.55 -2.42 -0.76
CA VAL A 27 -0.55 -3.25 -0.08
C VAL A 27 0.81 -2.60 -0.24
N VAL A 28 1.60 -2.60 0.83
CA VAL A 28 3.03 -2.27 0.77
C VAL A 28 3.82 -3.57 0.73
N ILE A 29 4.66 -3.75 -0.29
CA ILE A 29 5.50 -4.94 -0.39
C ILE A 29 6.66 -4.81 0.58
N VAL A 30 6.88 -5.82 1.43
CA VAL A 30 7.97 -5.82 2.42
C VAL A 30 8.99 -6.92 2.18
N TYR A 31 8.66 -7.90 1.33
CA TYR A 31 9.58 -8.95 0.93
C TYR A 31 9.30 -9.42 -0.51
N VAL A 32 10.38 -9.67 -1.26
CA VAL A 32 10.36 -10.05 -2.67
C VAL A 32 11.27 -11.26 -2.86
N GLU A 33 10.69 -12.41 -3.20
CA GLU A 33 11.40 -13.63 -3.58
C GLU A 33 10.62 -14.31 -4.72
N PRO A 34 10.80 -13.85 -5.97
CA PRO A 34 9.96 -14.29 -7.08
C PRO A 34 9.89 -15.84 -7.18
N PRO A 35 8.68 -16.40 -7.37
CA PRO A 35 7.42 -15.74 -7.68
C PRO A 35 6.59 -15.31 -6.45
N LYS A 36 7.15 -15.38 -5.23
CA LYS A 36 6.47 -15.05 -3.98
C LYS A 36 6.74 -13.60 -3.56
N PHE A 37 5.67 -12.91 -3.22
CA PHE A 37 5.72 -11.55 -2.70
C PHE A 37 4.91 -11.49 -1.42
N PHE A 38 5.34 -10.64 -0.50
CA PHE A 38 4.67 -10.49 0.78
C PHE A 38 4.55 -9.03 1.14
N GLY A 39 3.43 -8.66 1.74
CA GLY A 39 3.14 -7.27 2.06
C GLY A 39 2.17 -7.09 3.21
N PHE A 40 2.15 -5.87 3.72
CA PHE A 40 1.17 -5.43 4.70
C PHE A 40 0.03 -4.70 4.01
N LEU A 41 -1.20 -5.01 4.39
CA LEU A 41 -2.38 -4.33 3.87
C LEU A 41 -2.48 -2.92 4.43
N ILE A 42 -2.97 -2.00 3.62
CA ILE A 42 -3.28 -0.64 4.04
C ILE A 42 -4.79 -0.52 4.21
N ASN A 43 -5.22 -0.22 5.43
CA ASN A 43 -6.63 -0.12 5.80
C ASN A 43 -6.98 1.34 6.12
N SER A 44 -8.15 1.79 5.65
CA SER A 44 -8.65 3.14 5.94
C SER A 44 -9.25 3.28 7.34
N GLU A 45 -9.34 2.17 8.06
CA GLU A 45 -9.84 2.09 9.43
C GLU A 45 -8.86 1.22 10.21
N MET A 46 -8.57 1.65 11.43
CA MET A 46 -7.71 0.89 12.33
C MET A 46 -8.54 -0.21 12.99
N ASN A 47 -7.91 -1.36 13.23
CA ASN A 47 -8.59 -2.47 13.87
C ASN A 47 -8.95 -2.11 15.33
N ASP A 48 -10.15 -2.49 15.77
CA ASP A 48 -10.64 -2.32 17.14
C ASP A 48 -9.65 -2.79 18.21
N TYR A 49 -8.96 -3.90 17.97
CA TYR A 49 -7.98 -4.43 18.91
C TYR A 49 -6.84 -3.44 19.15
N ILE A 50 -6.29 -2.85 18.08
CA ILE A 50 -5.22 -1.86 18.17
C ILE A 50 -5.67 -0.63 18.95
N ILE A 51 -6.89 -0.15 18.69
CA ILE A 51 -7.47 0.99 19.41
C ILE A 51 -7.64 0.67 20.89
N ARG A 52 -8.26 -0.47 21.21
CA ARG A 52 -8.54 -0.88 22.60
C ARG A 52 -7.28 -1.13 23.42
N GLN A 53 -6.22 -1.59 22.78
CA GLN A 53 -4.92 -1.82 23.42
C GLN A 53 -4.01 -0.57 23.39
N ASN A 54 -4.48 0.56 22.87
CA ASN A 54 -3.71 1.80 22.74
C ASN A 54 -2.39 1.61 21.95
N LEU A 55 -2.42 0.75 20.94
CA LEU A 55 -1.28 0.40 20.10
C LEU A 55 -1.20 1.25 18.83
N GLN A 56 -1.97 2.33 18.73
CA GLN A 56 -2.02 3.17 17.52
C GLN A 56 -0.65 3.73 17.12
N VAL A 57 0.23 3.95 18.10
CA VAL A 57 1.61 4.42 17.89
C VAL A 57 2.50 3.41 17.17
N CYS A 58 2.12 2.14 17.15
CA CYS A 58 2.83 1.06 16.46
C CYS A 58 2.42 0.95 14.98
N GLU A 59 1.33 1.61 14.58
CA GLU A 59 0.84 1.59 13.21
C GLU A 59 1.48 2.71 12.39
N VAL A 60 1.72 2.46 11.10
CA VAL A 60 2.26 3.47 10.19
C VAL A 60 1.13 4.23 9.51
N LEU A 61 0.99 5.52 9.83
CA LEU A 61 0.02 6.41 9.20
C LEU A 61 0.41 6.75 7.75
N ILE A 62 -0.54 6.57 6.83
CA ILE A 62 -0.48 6.98 5.43
C ILE A 62 -1.46 8.14 5.24
N LYS A 63 -0.92 9.36 5.14
CA LYS A 63 -1.73 10.56 4.93
C LYS A 63 -2.23 10.64 3.51
N ARG A 64 -3.52 10.91 3.35
CA ARG A 64 -4.18 10.96 2.03
C ARG A 64 -3.53 11.95 1.07
N ASP A 65 -3.12 13.11 1.58
CA ASP A 65 -2.61 14.24 0.81
C ASP A 65 -1.11 14.14 0.49
N GLN A 66 -0.39 13.21 1.12
CA GLN A 66 1.05 13.03 0.92
C GLN A 66 1.40 12.03 -0.19
N HIS A 67 0.41 11.31 -0.74
CA HIS A 67 0.64 10.25 -1.70
C HIS A 67 -0.27 10.37 -2.93
N ALA A 68 0.35 10.54 -4.10
CA ALA A 68 -0.33 10.58 -5.39
C ALA A 68 -0.63 9.17 -5.92
N PHE A 69 -1.59 8.47 -5.30
CA PHE A 69 -2.07 7.17 -5.79
C PHE A 69 -3.01 7.35 -7.00
N LYS A 70 -2.95 6.41 -7.96
CA LYS A 70 -3.85 6.38 -9.14
C LYS A 70 -5.34 6.43 -8.75
N LYS A 71 -5.72 5.76 -7.66
CA LYS A 71 -7.01 5.94 -6.98
C LYS A 71 -6.73 6.59 -5.62
N PRO A 72 -6.92 7.92 -5.45
CA PRO A 72 -6.59 8.57 -4.19
C PRO A 72 -7.27 7.92 -2.97
N LEU A 73 -6.58 7.89 -1.84
CA LEU A 73 -7.21 7.52 -0.58
C LEU A 73 -8.36 8.51 -0.31
N LYS A 74 -9.49 8.04 0.23
CA LYS A 74 -10.60 8.94 0.59
C LYS A 74 -10.36 9.63 1.94
N LYS A 75 -9.64 8.96 2.83
CA LYS A 75 -9.26 9.38 4.18
C LYS A 75 -7.86 8.85 4.51
N ASP A 76 -7.24 9.38 5.55
CA ASP A 76 -5.99 8.82 6.07
C ASP A 76 -6.17 7.33 6.37
N SER A 77 -5.10 6.58 6.13
CA SER A 77 -5.10 5.12 6.21
C SER A 77 -3.88 4.66 6.99
N TYR A 78 -3.81 3.39 7.34
CA TYR A 78 -2.77 2.83 8.19
C TYR A 78 -2.25 1.54 7.57
N VAL A 79 -0.94 1.31 7.67
CA VAL A 79 -0.35 0.00 7.36
C VAL A 79 -0.64 -0.93 8.52
N ASP A 80 -1.39 -2.00 8.27
CA ASP A 80 -1.69 -3.02 9.25
C ASP A 80 -0.51 -3.99 9.36
N CYS A 81 0.34 -3.74 10.36
CA CYS A 81 1.58 -4.49 10.57
C CYS A 81 1.38 -5.84 11.27
N ARG A 82 0.15 -6.23 11.60
CA ARG A 82 -0.13 -7.43 12.41
C ARG A 82 0.02 -8.72 11.63
N GLU A 83 -0.31 -8.70 10.33
CA GLU A 83 -0.32 -9.88 9.48
C GLU A 83 0.36 -9.59 8.16
N ILE A 84 1.37 -10.39 7.84
CA ILE A 84 2.00 -10.36 6.53
C ILE A 84 1.19 -11.23 5.56
N CYS A 85 0.70 -10.63 4.48
CA CYS A 85 -0.10 -11.33 3.50
C CYS A 85 0.76 -11.78 2.32
N PRO A 86 0.63 -13.04 1.86
CA PRO A 86 1.18 -13.45 0.58
C PRO A 86 0.41 -12.74 -0.54
N VAL A 87 1.13 -12.33 -1.57
CA VAL A 87 0.57 -11.63 -2.72
C VAL A 87 1.15 -12.22 -4.00
N SER A 88 0.30 -12.46 -5.00
CA SER A 88 0.74 -12.85 -6.34
C SER A 88 0.96 -11.63 -7.23
N GLU A 89 1.90 -11.73 -8.18
CA GLU A 89 2.13 -10.68 -9.17
C GLU A 89 0.87 -10.34 -9.98
N SER A 90 0.03 -11.34 -10.27
CA SER A 90 -1.24 -11.16 -10.99
C SER A 90 -2.27 -10.32 -10.24
N GLU A 91 -2.15 -10.20 -8.92
CA GLU A 91 -3.05 -9.39 -8.08
C GLU A 91 -2.56 -7.94 -7.91
N LEU A 92 -1.33 -7.64 -8.35
CA LEU A 92 -0.66 -6.36 -8.18
C LEU A 92 -0.78 -5.47 -9.41
N PHE A 93 -1.37 -4.29 -9.21
CA PHE A 93 -1.45 -3.26 -10.24
C PHE A 93 -0.59 -2.06 -9.82
N ASN A 94 0.38 -1.70 -10.66
CA ASN A 94 1.29 -0.59 -10.40
C ASN A 94 0.52 0.74 -10.44
N LEU A 95 0.75 1.57 -9.42
CA LEU A 95 0.10 2.87 -9.23
C LEU A 95 0.85 4.05 -9.86
N ARG A 96 2.07 3.86 -10.39
CA ARG A 96 2.85 4.96 -10.96
C ARG A 96 2.20 5.50 -12.24
N HIS A 97 1.61 6.69 -12.16
CA HIS A 97 1.55 7.69 -13.24
C HIS A 97 1.21 9.10 -12.69
N LYS A 98 2.23 9.85 -12.27
CA LYS A 98 2.57 11.22 -12.73
C LYS A 98 3.81 11.68 -11.97
N LYS A 99 4.85 12.11 -12.71
CA LYS A 99 5.95 12.93 -12.17
C LYS A 99 5.30 14.12 -11.46
N MET A 100 5.41 14.20 -10.13
CA MET A 100 5.54 15.52 -9.51
C MET A 100 6.90 16.03 -9.94
N ILE A 101 6.91 16.87 -10.98
CA ILE A 101 8.01 17.79 -11.22
C ILE A 101 8.06 18.62 -9.94
N LEU A 102 9.09 18.36 -9.13
CA LEU A 102 9.42 19.18 -7.98
C LEU A 102 9.46 20.63 -8.44
N SER A 103 8.65 21.48 -7.82
CA SER A 103 8.91 22.90 -7.74
C SER A 103 10.19 23.10 -6.93
N GLN A 104 11.34 22.85 -7.58
CA GLN A 104 12.59 23.53 -7.30
C GLN A 104 12.84 24.50 -8.47
N LEU A 105 12.01 25.54 -8.54
CA LEU A 105 12.27 26.77 -9.29
C LEU A 105 11.69 27.95 -8.52
N SER A 106 12.45 28.35 -7.50
CA SER A 106 12.62 29.71 -6.95
C SER A 106 13.81 29.51 -6.01
N GLN A 107 15.07 29.69 -6.46
CA GLN A 107 15.70 31.01 -6.63
C GLN A 107 15.19 32.03 -5.62
#